data_AF-A0A4V2NXC5-F1
#
_entry.id   AF-A0A4V2NXC5-F1
#
_cell.length_a   1.000
_cell.length_b   1.000
_cell.length_c   1.000
_cell.angle_alpha   90.00
_cell.angle_beta   90.00
_cell.angle_gamma   90.00
#
_symmetry.space_group_name_H-M   'P 1'
#
loop_
_entity.id
_entity.type
_entity.pdbx_description
1 polymer ?
#
loop_
_entity_poly.entity_id
_entity_poly.type
_entity_poly.pdbx_seq_one_letter_code
_entity_poly.pdbx_strand_id
1 'polypeptide(L)' 'MIVYLDEDGYRQAVSDLDDDWPAYARLNVSNQLVYHAGEPAEKYALRGYDSVHLASAFRSAVRPSPVATDAILLRAAQ' A
#
# COMPACT_ATOMS: atom_id res chain seq x y z
N MET A 1 2.31 15.71 -14.77
CA MET A 1 1.41 16.84 -14.42
C MET A 1 0.81 16.52 -13.07
N ILE A 2 1.16 17.25 -12.01
CA ILE A 2 0.54 17.08 -10.70
C ILE A 2 -0.73 17.92 -10.72
N VAL A 3 -1.88 17.28 -10.51
CA VAL A 3 -3.17 17.96 -10.41
C VAL A 3 -3.41 18.24 -8.92
N TYR A 4 -3.63 19.49 -8.58
CA TYR A 4 -4.02 19.89 -7.23
C TYR A 4 -5.55 20.04 -7.19
N LEU A 5 -6.15 19.56 -6.11
CA LEU A 5 -7.56 19.76 -5.82
C LEU A 5 -7.73 21.12 -5.13
N ASP A 6 -8.80 21.83 -5.46
CA ASP A 6 -9.29 22.93 -4.62
C ASP A 6 -9.95 22.36 -3.35
N GLU A 7 -10.43 23.23 -2.46
CA GLU A 7 -10.98 22.80 -1.17
C GLU A 7 -12.21 21.90 -1.32
N ASP A 8 -13.11 22.24 -2.25
CA ASP A 8 -14.32 21.46 -2.51
C ASP A 8 -13.98 20.11 -3.13
N GLY A 9 -13.08 20.09 -4.12
CA GLY A 9 -12.58 18.86 -4.72
C GLY A 9 -11.85 17.96 -3.72
N TYR A 10 -11.09 18.53 -2.79
CA TYR A 10 -10.45 17.78 -1.70
C TYR A 10 -11.49 17.12 -0.79
N ARG A 11 -12.49 17.88 -0.33
CA ARG A 11 -13.55 17.35 0.54
C ARG A 11 -14.37 16.27 -0.13
N GLN A 12 -14.67 16.43 -1.42
CA GLN A 12 -15.38 15.41 -2.19
C GLN A 12 -14.53 14.13 -2.31
N ALA A 13 -13.26 14.24 -2.68
CA ALA A 13 -12.37 13.08 -2.79
C ALA A 13 -12.22 12.31 -1.45
N VAL A 14 -12.22 13.02 -0.31
CA VAL A 14 -12.21 12.38 1.01
C VAL A 14 -13.53 11.66 1.28
N SER A 15 -14.67 12.29 0.96
CA SER A 15 -15.99 11.65 1.11
C SER A 15 -16.12 10.39 0.26
N ASP A 16 -15.70 10.45 -1.00
CA ASP A 16 -15.73 9.32 -1.93
C ASP A 16 -14.84 8.18 -1.41
N LEU A 17 -13.65 8.52 -0.89
CA LEU A 17 -12.75 7.53 -0.28
C LEU A 17 -13.37 6.88 0.96
N ASP A 18 -14.02 7.66 1.83
CA ASP A 18 -14.66 7.15 3.04
C ASP A 18 -15.84 6.21 2.70
N ASP A 19 -16.59 6.51 1.64
CA ASP A 19 -17.66 5.66 1.13
C ASP A 19 -17.14 4.35 0.53
N ASP A 20 -16.02 4.40 -0.20
CA ASP A 20 -15.36 3.23 -0.78
C ASP A 20 -14.60 2.39 0.27
N TRP A 21 -14.16 3.02 1.37
CA TRP A 21 -13.28 2.43 2.38
C TRP A 21 -13.73 1.06 2.92
N PRO A 22 -15.02 0.83 3.23
CA PRO A 22 -15.50 -0.45 3.75
C PRO A 22 -15.39 -1.61 2.75
N ALA A 23 -15.33 -1.33 1.45
CA ALA A 23 -15.23 -2.35 0.40
C ALA A 23 -13.82 -2.94 0.27
N TYR A 24 -12.79 -2.26 0.79
CA TYR A 24 -11.41 -2.75 0.74
C TYR A 24 -11.10 -3.76 1.84
N ALA A 25 -10.24 -4.72 1.51
CA ALA A 25 -9.62 -5.60 2.48
C ALA A 25 -8.64 -4.80 3.37
N ARG A 26 -8.97 -4.69 4.66
CA ARG A 26 -8.17 -3.92 5.63
C ARG A 26 -7.33 -4.88 6.46
N LEU A 27 -6.01 -4.74 6.36
CA LEU A 27 -5.06 -5.52 7.16
C LEU A 27 -4.52 -4.63 8.28
N ASN A 28 -4.66 -5.08 9.52
CA ASN A 28 -4.07 -4.39 10.66
C ASN A 28 -2.55 -4.49 10.63
N VAL A 29 -1.89 -3.34 10.79
CA VAL A 29 -0.44 -3.30 10.96
C VAL A 29 -0.10 -3.82 12.35
N SER A 30 0.49 -5.01 12.39
CA SER A 30 0.92 -5.67 13.63
C SER A 30 2.44 -5.68 13.74
N ASN A 31 2.97 -5.83 14.96
CA ASN A 31 4.41 -5.99 15.18
C ASN A 31 5.00 -7.14 14.35
N GLN A 32 4.27 -8.24 14.20
CA GLN A 32 4.68 -9.37 13.37
C GLN A 32 4.77 -8.98 11.89
N LEU A 33 3.79 -8.22 11.37
CA LEU A 33 3.83 -7.72 9.99
C LEU A 33 5.05 -6.81 9.77
N VAL A 34 5.29 -5.88 10.70
CA VAL A 34 6.42 -4.95 10.62
C VAL A 34 7.75 -5.70 10.67
N TYR A 35 7.86 -6.75 11.50
CA TYR A 35 9.03 -7.61 11.54
C TYR A 35 9.27 -8.31 10.19
N HIS A 36 8.23 -8.88 9.58
CA HIS A 36 8.33 -9.51 8.26
C HIS A 36 8.63 -8.51 7.14
N ALA A 37 8.27 -7.23 7.30
CA ALA A 37 8.65 -6.18 6.37
C ALA A 37 10.15 -5.83 6.42
N GLY A 38 10.91 -6.30 7.41
CA GLY A 38 12.37 -6.10 7.44
C GLY A 38 13.09 -6.76 6.26
N GLU A 39 12.74 -8.01 5.96
CA GLU A 39 13.37 -8.78 4.86
C GLU A 39 13.22 -8.09 3.49
N PRO A 40 12.02 -7.70 3.01
CA PRO A 40 11.90 -6.99 1.75
C PRO A 40 12.56 -5.60 1.77
N ALA A 41 12.60 -4.92 2.92
CA ALA A 41 13.26 -3.62 3.04
C ALA A 41 14.77 -3.76 2.81
N GLU A 42 15.41 -4.75 3.42
CA GLU A 42 16.84 -5.01 3.27
C GLU A 42 17.16 -5.55 1.86
N LYS A 43 16.39 -6.52 1.39
CA LYS A 43 16.68 -7.24 0.14
C LYS A 43 16.50 -6.37 -1.11
N TYR A 44 15.53 -5.46 -1.09
CA TYR A 44 15.15 -4.66 -2.25
C TYR A 44 15.35 -3.15 -2.03
N ALA A 45 15.92 -2.74 -0.89
CA ALA A 45 16.08 -1.34 -0.50
C ALA A 45 14.75 -0.55 -0.51
N LEU A 46 13.64 -1.22 -0.18
CA LEU A 46 12.32 -0.58 -0.15
C LEU A 46 12.20 0.40 1.03
N ARG A 47 11.44 1.47 0.82
CA ARG A 47 11.06 2.37 1.91
C ARG A 47 10.14 1.63 2.88
N GLY A 48 10.08 2.10 4.13
CA GLY A 48 9.34 1.42 5.20
C GLY A 48 7.89 1.07 4.83
N TYR A 49 7.14 2.01 4.26
CA TYR A 49 5.75 1.76 3.85
C TYR A 49 5.64 0.78 2.67
N ASP A 50 6.51 0.89 1.66
CA ASP A 50 6.53 -0.04 0.52
C ASP A 50 6.78 -1.47 1.00
N SER A 51 7.68 -1.63 1.96
CA SER A 51 8.00 -2.92 2.55
C SER A 51 6.85 -3.49 3.38
N VAL A 52 6.16 -2.65 4.16
CA VAL A 52 4.97 -3.06 4.93
C VAL A 52 3.82 -3.46 4.00
N HIS A 53 3.59 -2.71 2.91
CA HIS A 53 2.58 -3.06 1.90
C HIS A 53 2.92 -4.37 1.19
N LEU A 54 4.19 -4.59 0.83
CA LEU A 54 4.62 -5.83 0.21
C LEU A 54 4.47 -7.04 1.14
N ALA A 55 4.92 -6.92 2.40
CA ALA A 55 4.72 -7.96 3.41
C ALA A 55 3.23 -8.23 3.66
N SER A 56 2.38 -7.21 3.58
CA SER A 56 0.92 -7.37 3.70
C SER A 56 0.35 -8.17 2.54
N ALA A 57 0.77 -7.87 1.31
CA ALA A 57 0.37 -8.59 0.11
C ALA A 57 0.78 -10.07 0.17
N PHE A 58 1.97 -10.38 0.69
CA PHE A 58 2.43 -11.76 0.87
C PHE A 58 1.64 -12.54 1.93
N ARG A 59 1.07 -11.85 2.93
CA ARG A 59 0.25 -12.48 3.99
C ARG A 59 -1.22 -12.65 3.58
N SER A 60 -1.66 -11.96 2.53
CA SER A 60 -3.05 -12.05 2.04
C SER A 60 -3.36 -13.44 1.47
N ALA A 61 -4.55 -13.96 1.78
CA ALA A 61 -5.01 -15.26 1.27
C ALA A 61 -5.24 -15.26 -0.25
N VAL A 62 -5.50 -14.09 -0.82
CA VAL A 62 -5.55 -13.85 -2.27
C VAL A 62 -4.30 -13.09 -2.63
N ARG A 63 -3.50 -13.58 -3.59
CA ARG A 63 -2.39 -12.82 -4.16
C ARG A 63 -2.95 -11.64 -4.96
N PRO A 64 -2.84 -10.40 -4.47
CA PRO A 64 -3.28 -9.26 -5.25
C PRO A 64 -2.35 -9.08 -6.44
N SER A 65 -2.86 -8.60 -7.57
CA SER A 65 -1.98 -8.06 -8.62
C SER A 65 -1.34 -6.78 -8.05
N PRO A 66 -0.02 -6.74 -7.86
CA PRO A 66 0.62 -5.57 -7.28
C PRO A 66 0.50 -4.40 -8.25
N VAL A 67 -0.14 -3.32 -7.79
CA VAL A 67 -0.14 -2.03 -8.48
C VAL A 67 0.84 -1.15 -7.74
N ALA A 68 1.95 -0.81 -8.40
CA ALA A 68 2.99 0.04 -7.85
C ALA A 68 3.36 1.09 -8.90
N THR A 69 3.53 2.33 -8.45
CA THR A 69 4.08 3.41 -9.28
C THR A 69 5.60 3.37 -9.36
N ASP A 70 6.24 2.56 -8.51
CA ASP A 70 7.69 2.34 -8.46
C ASP A 70 8.06 0.95 -9.01
N ALA A 71 9.00 0.91 -9.95
CA ALA A 71 9.51 -0.30 -10.56
C ALA A 71 10.23 -1.23 -9.57
N ILE A 72 10.87 -0.68 -8.52
CA ILE A 72 11.53 -1.49 -7.49
C ILE A 72 10.49 -2.29 -6.71
N LEU A 73 9.39 -1.64 -6.30
CA LEU A 73 8.28 -2.30 -5.60
C LEU A 73 7.60 -3.33 -6.50
N LEU A 74 7.38 -3.02 -7.78
CA LEU A 74 6.79 -3.97 -8.73
C LEU A 74 7.65 -5.22 -8.89
N ARG A 75 8.97 -5.07 -9.01
CA ARG A 75 9.91 -6.19 -9.11
C ARG A 75 9.94 -7.01 -7.82
N ALA A 76 9.87 -6.37 -6.66
CA ALA A 76 9.87 -7.05 -5.36
C ALA A 76 8.59 -7.87 -5.13
N ALA A 77 7.51 -7.56 -5.86
CA ALA A 77 6.21 -8.21 -5.74
C ALA A 77 5.99 -9.39 -6.71
N GLN A 78 6.96 -9.71 -7.57
CA GLN A 78 6.96 -10.83 -8.51
C GLN A 78 7.77 -12.02 -7.97
#